data_AF-A0A6N8B0V7-F1
#
_entry.id   AF-A0A6N8B0V7-F1
#
_cell.length_a   1.000
_cell.length_b   1.000
_cell.length_c   1.000
_cell.angle_alpha   90.00
_cell.angle_beta   90.00
_cell.angle_gamma   90.00
#
_symmetry.space_group_name_H-M   'P 1'
#
loop_
_entity.id
_entity.type
_entity.pdbx_description
1 polymer ?
#
loop_
_entity_poly.entity_id
_entity_poly.type
_entity_poly.pdbx_seq_one_letter_code
_entity_poly.pdbx_strand_id
1 'polypeptide(L)'
;MLERENMNKYIEQRVQDVNSVMENITSVANSQASTSHELSRTAEETREKVDQTQSVIGAIKDIAAQVKLLGLNAAIEAARVGEAGKGFGVVASEIRKLAEKSNHSVKEIENILKDINTATDGLTAQIMDFSATTEEQSASVQEVKAKIEELKSTVNSA
;
A
#
# COMPACT_ATOMS: atom_id res chain seq x y z
N MET A 1 24.97 56.87 -6.65
CA MET A 1 25.00 55.99 -7.84
C MET A 1 25.66 54.66 -7.51
N LEU A 2 26.93 54.63 -7.04
CA LEU A 2 27.64 53.38 -6.73
C LEU A 2 26.92 52.47 -5.70
N GLU A 3 26.38 53.01 -4.62
CA GLU A 3 25.63 52.21 -3.62
C GLU A 3 24.35 51.59 -4.19
N ARG A 4 23.69 52.28 -5.12
CA ARG A 4 22.45 51.82 -5.76
C ARG A 4 22.75 50.72 -6.77
N GLU A 5 23.83 50.86 -7.53
CA GLU A 5 24.31 49.83 -8.46
C GLU A 5 24.76 48.57 -7.73
N ASN A 6 25.46 48.71 -6.59
CA ASN A 6 25.81 47.59 -5.73
C ASN A 6 24.58 46.91 -5.12
N MET A 7 23.57 47.68 -4.71
CA MET A 7 22.30 47.15 -4.21
C MET A 7 21.53 46.38 -5.29
N ASN A 8 21.43 46.91 -6.51
CA ASN A 8 20.74 46.23 -7.62
C ASN A 8 21.45 44.90 -7.96
N LYS A 9 22.78 44.91 -8.06
CA LYS A 9 23.58 43.70 -8.30
C LYS A 9 23.41 42.67 -7.18
N TYR A 10 23.33 43.10 -5.93
CA TYR A 10 23.03 42.23 -4.79
C TYR A 10 21.65 41.59 -4.92
N ILE A 11 20.61 42.37 -5.25
CA ILE A 11 19.24 41.85 -5.41
C ILE A 11 19.15 40.89 -6.60
N GLU A 12 19.78 41.19 -7.73
CA GLU A 12 19.84 40.29 -8.90
C GLU A 12 20.44 38.93 -8.52
N GLN A 13 21.53 38.92 -7.75
CA GLN A 13 22.15 37.69 -7.28
C GLN A 13 21.20 36.91 -6.35
N ARG A 14 20.50 37.59 -5.43
CA ARG A 14 19.51 36.94 -4.56
C ARG A 14 18.31 36.38 -5.32
N VAL A 15 17.85 37.08 -6.37
CA VAL A 15 16.81 36.59 -7.28
C VAL A 15 17.25 35.30 -7.98
N GLN A 16 18.50 35.27 -8.45
CA GLN A 16 19.07 34.10 -9.10
C GLN A 16 19.20 32.91 -8.14
N ASP A 17 19.63 33.15 -6.89
CA ASP A 17 19.66 32.13 -5.83
C ASP A 17 18.25 31.54 -5.59
N VAL A 18 17.23 32.39 -5.45
CA VAL A 18 15.84 31.95 -5.22
C VAL A 18 15.32 31.15 -6.40
N ASN A 19 15.59 31.57 -7.64
CA ASN A 19 15.17 30.83 -8.84
C ASN A 19 15.78 29.42 -8.88
N SER A 20 17.07 29.28 -8.55
CA SER A 20 17.74 27.98 -8.47
C SER A 20 17.10 27.07 -7.41
N VAL A 21 16.79 27.62 -6.22
CA VAL A 21 16.05 26.87 -5.19
C VAL A 21 14.68 26.44 -5.69
N MET A 22 13.97 27.29 -6.43
CA MET A 22 12.66 26.96 -6.97
C MET A 22 12.66 25.91 -8.07
N GLU A 23 13.68 25.89 -8.91
CA GLU A 23 13.90 24.80 -9.87
C GLU A 23 14.11 23.47 -9.13
N ASN A 24 14.91 23.47 -8.06
CA ASN A 24 15.10 22.28 -7.23
C ASN A 24 13.79 21.81 -6.57
N ILE A 25 12.99 22.72 -6.00
CA ILE A 25 11.70 22.35 -5.39
C ILE A 25 10.73 21.82 -6.45
N THR A 26 10.71 22.40 -7.66
CA THR A 26 9.89 21.90 -8.78
C THR A 26 10.31 20.47 -9.15
N SER A 27 11.62 20.21 -9.23
CA SER A 27 12.16 18.89 -9.53
C SER A 27 11.77 17.85 -8.46
N VAL A 28 11.89 18.22 -7.19
CA VAL A 28 11.47 17.37 -6.06
C VAL A 28 9.97 17.08 -6.10
N ALA A 29 9.13 18.09 -6.35
CA ALA A 29 7.68 17.90 -6.46
C ALA A 29 7.31 16.94 -7.60
N ASN A 30 7.96 17.05 -8.76
CA ASN A 30 7.76 16.10 -9.86
C ASN A 30 8.17 14.67 -9.49
N SER A 31 9.30 14.51 -8.78
CA SER A 31 9.72 13.21 -8.27
C SER A 31 8.73 12.64 -7.26
N GLN A 32 8.22 13.48 -6.34
CA GLN A 32 7.21 13.09 -5.36
C GLN A 32 5.91 12.63 -6.04
N ALA A 33 5.44 13.35 -7.06
CA ALA A 33 4.27 12.96 -7.84
C ALA A 33 4.48 11.59 -8.52
N SER A 34 5.65 11.35 -9.12
CA SER A 34 6.00 10.03 -9.70
C SER A 34 5.99 8.93 -8.65
N THR A 35 6.60 9.15 -7.48
CA THR A 35 6.60 8.19 -6.37
C THR A 35 5.18 7.92 -5.86
N SER A 36 4.32 8.94 -5.80
CA SER A 36 2.92 8.78 -5.41
C SER A 36 2.16 7.85 -6.37
N HIS A 37 2.37 8.02 -7.68
CA HIS A 37 1.77 7.13 -8.69
C HIS A 37 2.28 5.68 -8.57
N GLU A 38 3.58 5.48 -8.34
CA GLU A 38 4.16 4.15 -8.14
C GLU A 38 3.62 3.47 -6.88
N LEU A 39 3.48 4.23 -5.78
CA LEU A 39 2.89 3.75 -4.54
C LEU A 39 1.42 3.36 -4.75
N SER A 40 0.64 4.19 -5.46
CA SER A 40 -0.76 3.88 -5.77
C SER A 40 -0.89 2.59 -6.56
N ARG A 41 -0.03 2.39 -7.56
CA ARG A 41 0.00 1.16 -8.35
C ARG A 41 0.36 -0.05 -7.49
N THR A 42 1.36 0.08 -6.63
CA THR A 42 1.81 -1.00 -5.74
C THR A 42 0.72 -1.39 -4.73
N ALA A 43 -0.03 -0.41 -4.22
CA ALA A 43 -1.17 -0.65 -3.34
C ALA A 43 -2.27 -1.44 -4.06
N GLU A 44 -2.57 -1.10 -5.31
CA GLU A 44 -3.57 -1.82 -6.11
C GLU A 44 -3.13 -3.26 -6.44
N GLU A 45 -1.88 -3.44 -6.89
CA GLU A 45 -1.31 -4.77 -7.13
C GLU A 45 -1.29 -5.63 -5.85
N THR A 46 -1.13 -5.01 -4.68
CA THR A 46 -1.21 -5.69 -3.38
C THR A 46 -2.64 -6.14 -3.08
N ARG A 47 -3.63 -5.27 -3.32
CA ARG A 47 -5.05 -5.60 -3.14
C ARG A 47 -5.46 -6.78 -4.03
N GLU A 48 -5.07 -6.77 -5.30
CA GLU A 48 -5.32 -7.90 -6.22
C GLU A 48 -4.72 -9.22 -5.71
N LYS A 49 -3.49 -9.19 -5.19
CA LYS A 49 -2.83 -10.38 -4.63
C LYS A 49 -3.53 -10.88 -3.37
N VAL A 50 -4.04 -9.98 -2.53
CA VAL A 50 -4.84 -10.37 -1.36
C VAL A 50 -6.11 -11.08 -1.79
N ASP A 51 -6.84 -10.54 -2.77
CA ASP A 51 -8.07 -11.14 -3.28
C ASP A 51 -7.82 -12.53 -3.89
N GLN A 52 -6.74 -12.67 -4.68
CA GLN A 52 -6.31 -13.96 -5.21
C GLN A 52 -5.99 -14.96 -4.09
N THR A 53 -5.28 -14.52 -3.05
CA THR A 53 -4.94 -15.37 -1.90
C THR A 53 -6.20 -15.78 -1.15
N GLN A 54 -7.17 -14.89 -1.01
CA GLN A 54 -8.43 -15.18 -0.34
C GLN A 54 -9.25 -16.24 -1.09
N SER A 55 -9.22 -16.23 -2.42
CA SER A 55 -9.82 -17.29 -3.26
C SER A 55 -9.16 -18.66 -3.01
N VAL A 56 -7.82 -18.72 -2.97
CA VAL A 56 -7.07 -19.95 -2.67
C VAL A 56 -7.40 -20.46 -1.27
N ILE A 57 -7.47 -19.57 -0.28
CA ILE A 57 -7.82 -19.91 1.10
C ILE A 57 -9.25 -20.45 1.20
N GLY A 58 -10.19 -19.87 0.44
CA GLY A 58 -11.55 -20.40 0.29
C GLY A 58 -11.56 -21.85 -0.20
N ALA A 59 -10.79 -22.16 -1.25
CA ALA A 59 -10.67 -23.52 -1.76
C ALA A 59 -10.07 -24.49 -0.72
N ILE A 60 -9.07 -24.06 0.06
CA ILE A 60 -8.48 -24.87 1.13
C ILE A 60 -9.50 -25.14 2.24
N LYS A 61 -10.33 -24.15 2.60
CA LYS A 61 -11.43 -24.29 3.56
C LYS A 61 -12.42 -25.36 3.12
N ASP A 62 -12.80 -25.34 1.85
CA ASP A 62 -13.74 -26.31 1.27
C ASP A 62 -13.13 -27.71 1.27
N ILE A 63 -11.86 -27.85 0.92
CA ILE A 63 -11.12 -29.13 1.00
C ILE A 63 -11.09 -29.63 2.45
N ALA A 64 -10.76 -28.78 3.42
CA ALA A 64 -10.73 -29.17 4.83
C ALA A 64 -12.11 -29.62 5.32
N ALA A 65 -13.20 -28.96 4.89
CA ALA A 65 -14.57 -29.38 5.19
C ALA A 65 -14.90 -30.75 4.58
N GLN A 66 -14.52 -31.00 3.33
CA GLN A 66 -14.72 -32.29 2.66
C GLN A 66 -13.91 -33.41 3.34
N VAL A 67 -12.65 -33.17 3.69
CA VAL A 67 -11.80 -34.13 4.40
C VAL A 67 -12.37 -34.44 5.78
N LYS A 68 -12.92 -33.45 6.49
CA LYS A 68 -13.61 -33.66 7.77
C LYS A 68 -14.82 -34.58 7.62
N LEU A 69 -15.62 -34.41 6.57
CA LEU A 69 -16.76 -35.28 6.26
C LEU A 69 -16.34 -36.70 5.85
N LEU A 70 -15.28 -36.83 5.03
CA LEU A 70 -14.70 -38.12 4.67
C LEU A 70 -14.21 -38.88 5.91
N GLY A 71 -13.50 -38.21 6.81
CA GLY A 71 -13.06 -38.77 8.08
C GLY A 71 -14.23 -39.17 8.99
N LEU A 72 -15.33 -38.43 8.98
CA LEU A 72 -16.55 -38.80 9.70
C LEU A 72 -17.17 -40.09 9.13
N ASN A 73 -17.32 -40.17 7.80
CA ASN A 73 -17.87 -41.37 7.14
C ASN A 73 -16.99 -42.60 7.40
N ALA A 74 -15.67 -42.44 7.35
CA ALA A 74 -14.72 -43.50 7.68
C ALA A 74 -14.83 -43.96 9.15
N ALA A 75 -15.05 -43.03 10.08
CA ALA A 75 -15.24 -43.36 11.50
C ALA A 75 -16.55 -44.13 11.74
N ILE A 76 -17.64 -43.76 11.04
CA ILE A 76 -18.93 -44.47 11.09
C ILE A 76 -18.76 -45.90 10.55
N GLU A 77 -18.10 -46.04 9.41
CA GLU A 77 -17.88 -47.35 8.80
C GLU A 77 -16.99 -48.23 9.68
N ALA A 78 -15.91 -47.67 10.25
CA ALA A 78 -15.05 -48.37 11.20
C ALA A 78 -15.83 -48.88 12.43
N ALA A 79 -16.77 -48.09 12.96
CA ALA A 79 -17.64 -48.51 14.05
C ALA A 79 -18.60 -49.64 13.61
N ARG A 80 -19.08 -49.61 12.36
CA ARG A 80 -19.97 -50.64 11.78
C ARG A 80 -19.31 -52.01 11.69
N VAL A 81 -18.02 -52.08 11.35
CA VAL A 81 -17.27 -53.35 11.26
C VAL A 81 -16.78 -53.87 12.63
N GLY A 82 -17.03 -53.13 13.71
CA GLY A 82 -16.72 -53.55 15.08
C GLY A 82 -15.21 -53.70 15.36
N GLU A 83 -14.80 -54.81 15.96
CA GLU A 83 -13.40 -55.10 16.33
C GLU A 83 -12.43 -54.95 15.14
N ALA A 84 -12.81 -55.42 13.95
CA ALA A 84 -11.98 -55.36 12.75
C ALA A 84 -11.73 -53.92 12.25
N GLY A 85 -12.62 -52.98 12.61
CA GLY A 85 -12.54 -51.57 12.22
C GLY A 85 -11.75 -50.68 13.17
N LYS A 86 -11.33 -51.16 14.36
CA LYS A 86 -10.69 -50.33 15.38
C LYS A 86 -9.48 -49.54 14.88
N GLY A 87 -8.60 -50.19 14.11
CA GLY A 87 -7.42 -49.53 13.52
C GLY A 87 -7.80 -48.41 12.54
N PHE A 88 -8.79 -48.66 11.68
CA PHE A 88 -9.33 -47.66 10.76
C PHE A 88 -10.02 -46.49 11.49
N GLY A 89 -10.69 -46.77 12.62
CA GLY A 89 -11.32 -45.75 13.45
C GLY A 89 -10.31 -44.75 14.04
N VAL A 90 -9.13 -45.22 14.43
CA VAL A 90 -8.03 -44.34 14.91
C VAL A 90 -7.56 -43.43 13.78
N VAL A 91 -7.32 -43.98 12.58
CA VAL A 91 -6.90 -43.19 11.42
C VAL A 91 -7.96 -42.15 11.04
N ALA A 92 -9.24 -42.52 11.03
CA ALA A 92 -10.35 -41.63 10.74
C ALA A 92 -10.45 -40.45 11.74
N SER A 93 -10.20 -40.72 13.03
CA SER A 93 -10.13 -39.69 14.08
C SER A 93 -8.98 -38.71 13.83
N GLU A 94 -7.81 -39.22 13.44
CA GLU A 94 -6.64 -38.37 13.18
C GLU A 94 -6.82 -37.50 11.92
N ILE A 95 -7.44 -38.03 10.87
CA ILE A 95 -7.84 -37.27 9.68
C ILE A 95 -8.78 -36.11 10.05
N ARG A 96 -9.76 -36.35 10.93
CA ARG A 96 -10.68 -35.30 11.40
C ARG A 96 -9.95 -34.19 12.17
N LYS A 97 -9.03 -34.55 13.07
CA LYS A 97 -8.22 -33.57 13.81
C LYS A 97 -7.37 -32.72 12.87
N LEU A 98 -6.75 -33.34 11.85
CA LEU A 98 -5.98 -32.62 10.83
C LEU A 98 -6.86 -31.63 10.06
N ALA A 99 -8.07 -32.03 9.66
CA ALA A 99 -9.02 -31.16 8.99
C ALA A 99 -9.49 -29.99 9.87
N GLU A 100 -9.69 -30.22 11.18
CA GLU A 100 -10.03 -29.15 12.13
C GLU A 100 -8.86 -28.18 12.33
N LYS A 101 -7.64 -28.70 12.46
CA LYS A 101 -6.43 -27.86 12.54
C LYS A 101 -6.23 -27.03 11.28
N SER A 102 -6.45 -27.62 10.10
CA SER A 102 -6.39 -26.90 8.83
C SER A 102 -7.42 -25.76 8.76
N ASN A 103 -8.66 -26.01 9.18
CA ASN A 103 -9.68 -24.97 9.29
C ASN A 103 -9.31 -23.85 10.25
N HIS A 104 -8.63 -24.16 11.35
CA HIS A 104 -8.15 -23.14 12.29
C HIS A 104 -7.09 -22.25 11.63
N SER A 105 -6.08 -22.84 11.00
CA SER A 105 -5.04 -22.09 10.28
C SER A 105 -5.60 -21.24 9.13
N VAL A 106 -6.60 -21.76 8.40
CA VAL A 106 -7.32 -20.99 7.38
C VAL A 106 -7.94 -19.72 7.97
N LYS A 107 -8.60 -19.81 9.13
CA LYS A 107 -9.19 -18.63 9.80
C LYS A 107 -8.14 -17.60 10.23
N GLU A 108 -6.98 -18.07 10.72
CA GLU A 108 -5.88 -17.17 11.06
C GLU A 108 -5.36 -16.42 9.81
N ILE A 109 -5.23 -17.13 8.69
CA ILE A 109 -4.84 -16.49 7.42
C ILE A 109 -5.92 -15.51 6.94
N GLU A 110 -7.21 -15.86 7.01
CA GLU A 110 -8.32 -14.94 6.67
C GLU A 110 -8.22 -13.63 7.47
N ASN A 111 -7.88 -13.69 8.76
CA ASN A 111 -7.69 -12.50 9.59
C ASN A 111 -6.47 -11.67 9.14
N ILE A 112 -5.34 -12.33 8.88
CA ILE A 112 -4.12 -11.64 8.38
C ILE A 112 -4.41 -10.92 7.06
N LEU A 113 -5.12 -11.57 6.13
CA LEU A 113 -5.49 -10.96 4.85
C LEU A 113 -6.40 -9.73 5.03
N LYS A 114 -7.32 -9.79 5.99
CA LYS A 114 -8.18 -8.64 6.34
C LYS A 114 -7.36 -7.47 6.89
N ASP A 115 -6.39 -7.75 7.74
CA ASP A 115 -5.50 -6.73 8.30
C ASP A 115 -4.64 -6.09 7.19
N ILE A 116 -4.14 -6.90 6.25
CA ILE A 116 -3.40 -6.40 5.06
C ILE A 116 -4.30 -5.49 4.22
N ASN A 117 -5.54 -5.88 3.93
CA ASN A 117 -6.48 -5.04 3.19
C ASN A 117 -6.73 -3.69 3.90
N THR A 118 -6.93 -3.73 5.21
CA THR A 118 -7.13 -2.50 6.01
C THR A 118 -5.89 -1.60 5.95
N ALA A 119 -4.69 -2.17 6.03
CA ALA A 119 -3.45 -1.42 5.89
C ALA A 119 -3.28 -0.82 4.49
N THR A 120 -3.63 -1.58 3.45
CA THR A 120 -3.61 -1.10 2.05
C THR A 120 -4.59 0.04 1.82
N ASP A 121 -5.81 -0.03 2.37
CA ASP A 121 -6.79 1.06 2.31
C ASP A 121 -6.26 2.34 2.97
N GLY A 122 -5.66 2.20 4.16
CA GLY A 122 -5.01 3.30 4.86
C GLY A 122 -3.83 3.90 4.08
N LEU A 123 -3.06 3.04 3.40
CA LEU A 123 -1.96 3.47 2.52
C LEU A 123 -2.50 4.26 1.32
N THR A 124 -3.58 3.80 0.67
CA THR A 124 -4.22 4.52 -0.44
C THR A 124 -4.67 5.93 -0.02
N ALA A 125 -5.27 6.06 1.17
CA ALA A 125 -5.66 7.37 1.70
C ALA A 125 -4.46 8.30 1.93
N GLN A 126 -3.37 7.78 2.51
CA GLN A 126 -2.14 8.56 2.71
C GLN A 126 -1.50 9.00 1.39
N ILE A 127 -1.56 8.16 0.35
CA ILE A 127 -1.07 8.49 -0.99
C ILE A 127 -1.89 9.64 -1.60
N MET A 128 -3.21 9.65 -1.40
CA MET A 128 -4.07 10.75 -1.87
C MET A 128 -3.72 12.08 -1.20
N ASP A 129 -3.57 12.10 0.12
CA ASP A 129 -3.13 13.30 0.87
C ASP A 129 -1.73 13.75 0.43
N PHE A 130 -0.81 12.80 0.21
CA PHE A 130 0.54 13.10 -0.27
C PHE A 130 0.53 13.72 -1.68
N SER A 131 -0.32 13.24 -2.58
CA SER A 131 -0.51 13.85 -3.90
C SER A 131 -1.07 15.28 -3.78
N ALA A 132 -2.10 15.48 -2.96
CA ALA A 132 -2.72 16.80 -2.78
C ALA A 132 -1.73 17.83 -2.23
N THR A 133 -0.92 17.45 -1.23
CA THR A 133 0.12 18.32 -0.68
C THR A 133 1.24 18.61 -1.67
N THR A 134 1.58 17.64 -2.55
CA THR A 134 2.55 17.86 -3.64
C THR A 134 2.03 18.84 -4.69
N GLU A 135 0.73 18.80 -5.00
CA GLU A 135 0.08 19.77 -5.90
C GLU A 135 0.07 21.18 -5.29
N GLU A 136 -0.27 21.31 -4.01
CA GLU A 136 -0.24 22.59 -3.28
C GLU A 136 1.17 23.19 -3.22
N GLN A 137 2.18 22.35 -2.98
CA GLN A 137 3.59 22.74 -3.03
C GLN A 137 3.96 23.27 -4.43
N SER A 138 3.52 22.60 -5.49
CA SER A 138 3.78 23.02 -6.87
C SER A 138 3.12 24.37 -7.19
N ALA A 139 1.88 24.58 -6.73
CA ALA A 139 1.18 25.86 -6.88
C ALA A 139 1.92 27.00 -6.15
N SER A 140 2.36 26.76 -4.91
CA SER A 140 3.11 27.73 -4.11
C SER A 140 4.44 28.13 -4.77
N VAL A 141 5.13 27.17 -5.39
CA VAL A 141 6.36 27.45 -6.16
C VAL A 141 6.08 28.35 -7.36
N GLN A 142 4.98 28.13 -8.08
CA GLN A 142 4.59 28.98 -9.21
C GLN A 142 4.26 30.40 -8.76
N GLU A 143 3.54 30.55 -7.65
CA GLU A 143 3.22 31.87 -7.08
C GLU A 143 4.49 32.65 -6.73
N VAL A 144 5.44 32.02 -6.03
CA VAL A 144 6.68 32.69 -5.65
C VAL A 144 7.55 32.96 -6.88
N LYS A 145 7.58 32.10 -7.90
CA LYS A 145 8.23 32.41 -9.19
C LYS A 145 7.65 33.67 -9.83
N ALA A 146 6.32 33.81 -9.85
CA ALA A 146 5.67 35.01 -10.38
C ALA A 146 6.04 36.27 -9.58
N LYS A 147 6.10 36.16 -8.24
CA LYS A 147 6.51 37.27 -7.36
C LYS A 147 7.98 37.66 -7.56
N ILE A 148 8.86 36.71 -7.85
CA ILE A 148 10.26 36.98 -8.15
C ILE A 148 10.44 37.68 -9.50
N GLU A 149 9.67 37.31 -10.53
CA GLU A 149 9.67 38.02 -11.81
C GLU A 149 9.16 39.48 -11.65
N GLU A 150 8.13 39.70 -10.83
CA GLU A 150 7.66 41.04 -10.46
C GLU A 150 8.76 41.86 -9.77
N LEU A 151 9.49 41.26 -8.81
CA LEU A 151 10.61 41.88 -8.12
C LEU A 151 11.72 42.28 -9.09
N LYS A 152 12.10 41.36 -9.99
CA LYS A 152 13.14 41.60 -11.02
C LYS A 152 12.75 42.76 -11.94
N SER A 153 11.49 42.85 -12.34
CA SER A 153 11.00 43.97 -13.15
C SER A 153 11.10 45.31 -12.41
N THR A 154 10.76 45.31 -11.11
CA THR A 154 10.83 46.50 -10.26
C THR A 154 12.26 47.01 -10.12
N VAL A 155 13.22 46.12 -9.86
CA VAL A 155 14.65 46.45 -9.73
C VAL A 155 15.22 47.03 -11.03
N ASN A 156 14.85 46.45 -12.18
CA ASN A 156 15.31 46.95 -13.49
C ASN A 156 14.68 48.28 -13.90
N SER A 157 13.47 48.58 -13.40
CA SER A 157 12.76 49.83 -13.68
C SER A 157 13.13 50.99 -12.72
N ALA A 158 13.84 50.70 -11.64
CA ALA A 158 14.21 51.66 -10.59
C ALA A 158 15.60 52.27 -10.86
#